data_AF-A0A3D0LBT9-F1
#
_entry.id   AF-A0A3D0LBT9-F1
#
_cell.length_a   1.000
_cell.length_b   1.000
_cell.length_c   1.000
_cell.angle_alpha   90.00
_cell.angle_beta   90.00
_cell.angle_gamma   90.00
#
_symmetry.space_group_name_H-M   'P 1'
#
loop_
_entity.id
_entity.type
_entity.pdbx_description
1 polymer ?
#
loop_
_entity_poly.entity_id
_entity_poly.type
_entity_poly.pdbx_seq_one_letter_code
_entity_poly.pdbx_strand_id
1 'polypeptide(L)'
;MKKLLKKLSAAFFAGVLAVATIPGGFTHAAQDASTLSDGTAYLNINNSDWGEFEATWTNAEITGDGTYTVAMEATEPQNLAQFNALEVVNGESVLGNKSIITVDEIKLNGEAIELQGYSYTCSADGAGVTTRVNLYNEWNKPTDDTGAVAADTRCEQDATGATPMLWKSEQLEGVKSIEVKFTVSHFGEHEDAPIVKEKVAEALPEEGTQSYITFSDSAWANQWWNDGNEYATVTMNQATVKGEGEYTVSCEIKATEEAPAKGLAFFDVEIKD
;
A
#
# COMPACT_ATOMS: atom_id res chain seq x y z
N MET A 1 34.99 0.72 -53.88
CA MET A 1 34.29 0.08 -52.74
C MET A 1 33.71 1.18 -51.86
N LYS A 2 32.43 1.50 -52.03
CA LYS A 2 31.68 2.47 -51.22
C LYS A 2 31.25 1.77 -49.93
N LYS A 3 31.82 2.13 -48.78
CA LYS A 3 31.32 1.64 -47.47
C LYS A 3 30.14 2.50 -47.04
N LEU A 4 29.02 1.81 -46.87
CA LEU A 4 27.69 2.29 -46.52
C LEU A 4 27.70 2.85 -45.09
N LEU A 5 27.43 4.15 -44.91
CA LEU A 5 27.06 4.69 -43.60
C LEU A 5 25.66 4.16 -43.26
N LYS A 6 25.56 3.27 -42.26
CA LYS A 6 24.30 2.96 -41.58
C LYS A 6 23.93 4.17 -40.72
N LYS A 7 22.87 4.89 -41.13
CA LYS A 7 22.15 5.83 -40.27
C LYS A 7 21.51 5.01 -39.14
N LEU A 8 21.95 5.20 -37.90
CA LEU A 8 21.12 4.88 -36.75
C LEU A 8 20.09 6.00 -36.63
N SER A 9 18.83 5.66 -36.88
CA SER A 9 17.70 6.50 -36.53
C SER A 9 17.54 6.44 -35.02
N ALA A 10 17.91 7.52 -34.33
CA ALA A 10 17.48 7.73 -32.94
C ALA A 10 15.97 7.94 -32.98
N ALA A 11 15.21 6.93 -32.55
CA ALA A 11 13.79 7.10 -32.26
C ALA A 11 13.69 7.96 -31.00
N PHE A 12 13.40 9.24 -31.19
CA PHE A 12 13.08 10.16 -30.12
C PHE A 12 11.66 9.77 -29.65
N PHE A 13 11.56 8.92 -28.63
CA PHE A 13 10.30 8.77 -27.92
C PHE A 13 10.03 10.11 -27.24
N ALA A 14 9.10 10.87 -27.80
CA ALA A 14 8.51 12.01 -27.14
C ALA A 14 7.67 11.46 -25.97
N GLY A 15 8.34 11.20 -24.84
CA GLY A 15 7.66 10.90 -23.58
C GLY A 15 6.79 12.11 -23.24
N VAL A 16 5.49 11.88 -23.16
CA VAL A 16 4.55 12.88 -22.64
C VAL A 16 4.96 13.11 -21.18
N LEU A 17 5.53 14.29 -20.89
CA LEU A 17 5.73 14.74 -19.52
C LEU A 17 4.35 15.12 -18.96
N ALA A 18 3.59 14.13 -18.48
CA ALA A 18 2.34 14.34 -17.78
C ALA A 18 2.65 14.72 -16.32
N VAL A 19 2.87 16.01 -16.06
CA VAL A 19 2.92 16.54 -14.69
C VAL A 19 1.49 16.81 -14.25
N ALA A 20 0.77 15.77 -13.84
CA ALA A 20 -0.48 15.92 -13.10
C ALA A 20 -0.16 15.86 -11.60
N THR A 21 0.32 16.97 -11.05
CA THR A 21 0.52 17.09 -9.60
C THR A 21 -0.82 17.42 -8.95
N ILE A 22 -1.36 16.49 -8.17
CA ILE A 22 -2.47 16.78 -7.26
C ILE A 22 -1.84 17.14 -5.91
N PRO A 23 -1.96 18.38 -5.41
CA PRO A 23 -1.52 18.71 -4.06
C PRO A 23 -2.37 17.92 -3.06
N GLY A 24 -1.76 17.01 -2.31
CA GLY A 24 -2.40 16.31 -1.20
C GLY A 24 -2.62 17.29 -0.03
N GLY A 25 -3.78 17.19 0.63
CA GLY A 25 -3.99 17.85 1.92
C GLY A 25 -3.11 17.26 3.02
N PHE A 26 -3.04 17.93 4.17
CA PHE A 26 -2.34 17.43 5.35
C PHE A 26 -2.89 16.05 5.75
N THR A 27 -2.01 15.03 5.80
CA THR A 27 -2.34 13.71 6.32
C THR A 27 -1.30 13.26 7.33
N HIS A 28 -1.77 12.61 8.40
CA HIS A 28 -1.00 11.84 9.36
C HIS A 28 -0.24 10.70 8.63
N ALA A 29 1.06 10.51 8.84
CA ALA A 29 1.87 9.51 8.10
C ALA A 29 1.76 8.07 8.67
N ALA A 30 1.74 6.95 7.93
CA ALA A 30 1.77 6.69 6.48
C ALA A 30 0.59 7.32 5.73
N GLN A 31 0.84 7.86 4.53
CA GLN A 31 -0.21 8.48 3.72
C GLN A 31 -1.39 7.51 3.56
N ASP A 32 -2.58 7.94 3.98
CA ASP A 32 -3.80 7.15 3.82
C ASP A 32 -4.13 7.01 2.33
N ALA A 33 -3.69 5.89 1.75
CA ALA A 33 -3.89 5.56 0.35
C ALA A 33 -5.33 5.14 0.04
N SER A 34 -6.20 4.92 1.03
CA SER A 34 -7.58 4.46 0.81
C SER A 34 -8.45 5.46 0.06
N THR A 35 -8.05 6.74 0.06
CA THR A 35 -8.75 7.82 -0.63
C THR A 35 -8.16 8.15 -2.01
N LEU A 36 -7.02 7.57 -2.34
CA LEU A 36 -6.35 7.78 -3.62
C LEU A 36 -7.01 6.91 -4.71
N SER A 37 -7.08 7.45 -5.92
CA SER A 37 -7.59 6.70 -7.07
C SER A 37 -6.62 5.61 -7.51
N ASP A 38 -7.16 4.54 -8.06
CA ASP A 38 -6.41 3.50 -8.76
C ASP A 38 -5.38 4.08 -9.75
N GLY A 39 -4.18 3.51 -9.79
CA GLY A 39 -3.06 3.99 -10.62
C GLY A 39 -2.32 5.20 -10.06
N THR A 40 -2.70 5.71 -8.89
CA THR A 40 -1.98 6.79 -8.23
C THR A 40 -0.69 6.26 -7.59
N ALA A 41 0.44 6.78 -8.04
CA ALA A 41 1.72 6.64 -7.38
C ALA A 41 1.85 7.59 -6.20
N TYR A 42 2.33 7.07 -5.07
CA TYR A 42 2.46 7.79 -3.81
C TYR A 42 3.65 7.29 -3.00
N LEU A 43 4.04 8.06 -1.98
CA LEU A 43 5.15 7.72 -1.09
C LEU A 43 4.60 7.13 0.22
N ASN A 44 5.02 5.90 0.54
CA ASN A 44 4.79 5.27 1.83
C ASN A 44 6.04 5.49 2.70
N ILE A 45 6.02 6.56 3.50
CA ILE A 45 7.16 6.97 4.34
C ILE A 45 6.80 6.80 5.80
N ASN A 46 7.71 6.17 6.55
CA ASN A 46 7.54 5.87 7.96
C ASN A 46 8.63 6.59 8.76
N ASN A 47 8.29 7.22 9.88
CA ASN A 47 9.30 7.71 10.82
C ASN A 47 9.82 6.58 11.71
N SER A 48 10.94 6.80 12.39
CA SER A 48 11.62 5.80 13.22
C SER A 48 10.78 5.28 14.38
N ASP A 49 9.81 6.08 14.81
CA ASP A 49 8.89 5.74 15.91
C ASP A 49 7.62 5.02 15.42
N TRP A 50 7.48 4.83 14.10
CA TRP A 50 6.28 4.30 13.44
C TRP A 50 5.00 5.04 13.83
N GLY A 51 5.16 6.32 14.18
CA GLY A 51 4.09 7.22 14.56
C GLY A 51 3.74 8.19 13.45
N GLU A 52 2.64 8.87 13.64
CA GLU A 52 2.16 9.87 12.69
C GLU A 52 3.04 11.12 12.70
N PHE A 53 3.25 11.71 11.52
CA PHE A 53 3.81 13.04 11.36
C PHE A 53 3.08 13.84 10.28
N GLU A 54 3.15 15.16 10.37
CA GLU A 54 2.49 16.08 9.45
C GLU A 54 3.34 16.34 8.21
N ALA A 55 2.79 16.09 7.03
CA ALA A 55 3.46 16.37 5.76
C ALA A 55 2.47 16.77 4.65
N THR A 56 3.00 17.47 3.64
CA THR A 56 2.34 17.69 2.35
C THR A 56 2.85 16.65 1.35
N TRP A 57 1.95 16.08 0.56
CA TRP A 57 2.26 15.01 -0.39
C TRP A 57 1.98 15.48 -1.82
N THR A 58 2.86 15.10 -2.74
CA THR A 58 2.65 15.23 -4.18
C THR A 58 2.60 13.84 -4.78
N ASN A 59 1.43 13.46 -5.27
CA ASN A 59 1.19 12.17 -5.91
C ASN A 59 1.17 12.33 -7.43
N ALA A 60 1.27 11.21 -8.15
CA ALA A 60 1.20 11.19 -9.61
C ALA A 60 0.24 10.11 -10.11
N GLU A 61 -0.72 10.47 -10.96
CA GLU A 61 -1.57 9.50 -11.65
C GLU A 61 -0.80 8.90 -12.85
N ILE A 62 -0.56 7.60 -12.82
CA ILE A 62 0.12 6.89 -13.91
C ILE A 62 -0.92 6.52 -14.98
N THR A 63 -0.72 7.06 -16.18
CA THR A 63 -1.63 6.90 -17.32
C THR A 63 -0.99 6.19 -18.52
N GLY A 64 0.28 5.79 -18.39
CA GLY A 64 1.04 5.13 -19.43
C GLY A 64 2.52 5.00 -19.09
N ASP A 65 3.31 4.59 -20.08
CA ASP A 65 4.77 4.68 -20.01
C ASP A 65 5.21 6.15 -19.93
N GLY A 66 6.23 6.44 -19.14
CA GLY A 66 6.75 7.79 -19.00
C GLY A 66 7.48 8.03 -17.70
N THR A 67 7.91 9.27 -17.52
CA THR A 67 8.60 9.72 -16.32
C THR A 67 7.66 10.52 -15.44
N TYR A 68 7.63 10.18 -14.16
CA TYR A 68 6.77 10.73 -13.13
C TYR A 68 7.59 11.18 -11.93
N THR A 69 6.98 12.00 -11.08
CA THR A 69 7.59 12.48 -9.84
C THR A 69 6.55 12.46 -8.73
N VAL A 70 6.94 11.91 -7.59
CA VAL A 70 6.19 12.03 -6.33
C VAL A 70 7.08 12.70 -5.29
N ALA A 71 6.47 13.36 -4.31
CA ALA A 71 7.21 14.05 -3.27
C ALA A 71 6.48 14.08 -1.92
N MET A 72 7.27 14.30 -0.87
CA MET A 72 6.82 14.54 0.49
C MET A 72 7.58 15.75 1.04
N GLU A 73 6.88 16.64 1.74
CA GLU A 73 7.47 17.71 2.55
C GLU A 73 6.85 17.70 3.95
N ALA A 74 7.62 17.24 4.94
CA ALA A 74 7.22 17.22 6.33
C ALA A 74 7.29 18.63 6.94
N THR A 75 6.39 18.90 7.88
CA THR A 75 6.37 20.17 8.61
C THR A 75 7.66 20.34 9.42
N GLU A 76 8.08 19.26 10.10
CA GLU A 76 9.31 19.16 10.86
C GLU A 76 10.21 18.02 10.33
N PRO A 77 11.55 18.13 10.42
CA PRO A 77 12.45 17.05 10.02
C PRO A 77 12.13 15.74 10.74
N GLN A 78 12.10 14.64 9.98
CA GLN A 78 11.82 13.29 10.47
C GLN A 78 13.09 12.43 10.47
N ASN A 79 13.22 11.55 11.45
CA ASN A 79 14.09 10.39 11.33
C ASN A 79 13.25 9.27 10.72
N LEU A 80 13.67 8.69 9.60
CA LEU A 80 12.91 7.69 8.88
C LEU A 80 13.18 6.27 9.42
N ALA A 81 12.18 5.40 9.34
CA ALA A 81 12.27 3.99 9.72
C ALA A 81 12.96 3.13 8.66
N GLN A 82 13.20 1.86 8.99
CA GLN A 82 13.85 0.87 8.14
C GLN A 82 12.97 0.34 6.99
N PHE A 83 11.84 0.99 6.71
CA PHE A 83 10.95 0.71 5.58
C PHE A 83 10.34 2.00 5.01
N ASN A 84 10.62 2.27 3.74
CA ASN A 84 10.05 3.36 2.95
C ASN A 84 9.94 2.92 1.49
N ALA A 85 8.84 3.29 0.84
CA ALA A 85 8.53 2.82 -0.49
C ALA A 85 7.84 3.86 -1.37
N LEU A 86 7.97 3.66 -2.68
CA LEU A 86 7.09 4.20 -3.70
C LEU A 86 6.06 3.10 -4.01
N GLU A 87 4.77 3.42 -3.91
CA GLU A 87 3.67 2.47 -4.14
C GLU A 87 2.67 3.02 -5.14
N VAL A 88 1.94 2.13 -5.81
CA VAL A 88 0.88 2.47 -6.76
C VAL A 88 -0.39 1.73 -6.40
N VAL A 89 -1.44 2.50 -6.08
CA VAL A 89 -2.76 1.96 -5.70
C VAL A 89 -3.29 1.05 -6.80
N ASN A 90 -3.61 -0.20 -6.46
CA ASN A 90 -4.09 -1.22 -7.40
C ASN A 90 -3.18 -1.38 -8.65
N GLY A 91 -1.89 -1.09 -8.50
CA GLY A 91 -0.94 -0.99 -9.60
C GLY A 91 -0.80 -2.25 -10.45
N GLU A 92 -0.88 -3.46 -9.86
CA GLU A 92 -0.72 -4.70 -10.62
C GLU A 92 -1.86 -4.91 -11.63
N SER A 93 -3.03 -4.34 -11.33
CA SER A 93 -4.19 -4.30 -12.23
C SER A 93 -4.08 -3.17 -13.25
N VAL A 94 -3.81 -1.94 -12.79
CA VAL A 94 -3.89 -0.73 -13.61
C VAL A 94 -2.71 -0.60 -14.56
N LEU A 95 -1.49 -0.82 -14.07
CA LEU A 95 -0.26 -0.71 -14.86
C LEU A 95 0.01 -2.00 -15.63
N GLY A 96 -0.56 -3.12 -15.18
CA GLY A 96 -0.29 -4.45 -15.69
C GLY A 96 0.89 -5.14 -15.00
N ASN A 97 0.80 -6.46 -14.90
CA ASN A 97 1.71 -7.27 -14.09
C ASN A 97 3.11 -7.45 -14.69
N LYS A 98 3.38 -6.85 -15.85
CA LYS A 98 4.72 -6.71 -16.43
C LYS A 98 5.32 -5.32 -16.27
N SER A 99 4.55 -4.35 -15.78
CA SER A 99 5.04 -2.99 -15.62
C SER A 99 6.30 -2.94 -14.75
N ILE A 100 7.22 -2.07 -15.15
CA ILE A 100 8.46 -1.82 -14.43
C ILE A 100 8.52 -0.34 -14.06
N ILE A 101 8.78 -0.10 -12.79
CA ILE A 101 9.04 1.20 -12.19
C ILE A 101 10.54 1.26 -11.86
N THR A 102 11.25 2.14 -12.56
CA THR A 102 12.67 2.42 -12.35
C THR A 102 12.83 3.75 -11.63
N VAL A 103 13.46 3.76 -10.46
CA VAL A 103 13.80 5.02 -9.76
C VAL A 103 15.02 5.64 -10.44
N ASP A 104 14.82 6.83 -11.00
CA ASP A 104 15.84 7.56 -11.76
C ASP A 104 16.68 8.46 -10.85
N GLU A 105 16.04 9.13 -9.89
CA GLU A 105 16.66 10.09 -8.98
C GLU A 105 15.87 10.15 -7.67
N ILE A 106 16.58 10.26 -6.56
CA ILE A 106 16.00 10.63 -5.27
C ILE A 106 16.69 11.91 -4.81
N LYS A 107 15.90 12.89 -4.35
CA LYS A 107 16.40 14.04 -3.59
C LYS A 107 15.93 13.96 -2.15
N LEU A 108 16.85 14.18 -1.23
CA LEU A 108 16.56 14.37 0.19
C LEU A 108 16.86 15.83 0.54
N ASN A 109 15.92 16.52 1.17
CA ASN A 109 16.07 17.94 1.52
C ASN A 109 16.44 18.84 0.32
N GLY A 110 15.99 18.47 -0.89
CA GLY A 110 16.29 19.17 -2.14
C GLY A 110 17.63 18.81 -2.80
N GLU A 111 18.44 17.95 -2.19
CA GLU A 111 19.73 17.52 -2.75
C GLU A 111 19.65 16.09 -3.30
N ALA A 112 20.10 15.90 -4.55
CA ALA A 112 20.16 14.57 -5.16
C ALA A 112 21.20 13.70 -4.46
N ILE A 113 20.82 12.46 -4.16
CA ILE A 113 21.69 11.47 -3.53
C ILE A 113 22.23 10.47 -4.56
N GLU A 114 23.38 9.86 -4.25
CA GLU A 114 23.88 8.72 -5.00
C GLU A 114 23.10 7.46 -4.61
N LEU A 115 22.42 6.84 -5.58
CA LEU A 115 21.67 5.60 -5.36
C LEU A 115 22.65 4.43 -5.12
N GLN A 116 22.34 3.57 -4.15
CA GLN A 116 23.19 2.43 -3.78
C GLN A 116 23.07 1.23 -4.75
N GLY A 117 22.27 1.38 -5.81
CA GLY A 117 22.01 0.39 -6.84
C GLY A 117 20.78 0.79 -7.65
N TYR A 118 20.34 -0.08 -8.55
CA TYR A 118 19.08 0.13 -9.28
C TYR A 118 17.90 -0.52 -8.54
N SER A 119 16.73 0.05 -8.75
CA SER A 119 15.49 -0.42 -8.15
C SER A 119 14.96 -1.69 -8.83
N TYR A 120 14.00 -2.33 -8.17
CA TYR A 120 13.14 -3.35 -8.74
C TYR A 120 11.68 -3.10 -8.36
N THR A 121 10.78 -3.56 -9.20
CA THR A 121 9.33 -3.53 -8.98
C THR A 121 8.87 -4.86 -8.44
N CYS A 122 7.96 -4.85 -7.48
CA CYS A 122 7.34 -6.04 -6.88
C CYS A 122 5.91 -5.73 -6.45
N SER A 123 5.18 -6.72 -5.96
CA SER A 123 3.92 -6.47 -5.27
C SER A 123 4.17 -6.02 -3.82
N ALA A 124 3.35 -5.07 -3.33
CA ALA A 124 3.47 -4.54 -1.97
C ALA A 124 2.98 -5.53 -0.91
N ASP A 125 1.89 -6.23 -1.21
CA ASP A 125 1.07 -6.97 -0.25
C ASP A 125 1.21 -8.49 -0.36
N GLY A 126 2.01 -8.98 -1.32
CA GLY A 126 2.13 -10.40 -1.64
C GLY A 126 0.85 -11.04 -2.20
N ALA A 127 -0.27 -10.31 -2.20
CA ALA A 127 -1.54 -10.69 -2.82
C ALA A 127 -1.58 -10.28 -4.30
N GLY A 128 -0.67 -9.42 -4.75
CA GLY A 128 -0.57 -9.01 -6.15
C GLY A 128 -1.52 -7.88 -6.51
N VAL A 129 -1.83 -6.97 -5.57
CA VAL A 129 -2.76 -5.85 -5.84
C VAL A 129 -2.00 -4.54 -6.00
N THR A 130 -1.28 -4.11 -4.97
CA THR A 130 -0.49 -2.87 -5.00
C THR A 130 0.88 -3.13 -5.61
N THR A 131 1.32 -2.28 -6.54
CA THR A 131 2.70 -2.31 -7.07
C THR A 131 3.62 -1.47 -6.17
N ARG A 132 4.85 -1.92 -5.94
CA ARG A 132 5.82 -1.29 -5.06
C ARG A 132 7.23 -1.26 -5.62
N VAL A 133 7.94 -0.19 -5.31
CA VAL A 133 9.40 -0.09 -5.34
C VAL A 133 9.89 0.27 -3.94
N ASN A 134 10.81 -0.53 -3.38
CA ASN A 134 11.43 -0.20 -2.09
C ASN A 134 12.45 0.93 -2.31
N LEU A 135 12.29 2.03 -1.57
CA LEU A 135 13.31 3.09 -1.50
C LEU A 135 14.34 2.71 -0.43
N TYR A 136 13.86 2.13 0.68
CA TYR A 136 14.67 1.54 1.72
C TYR A 136 13.90 0.46 2.46
N ASN A 137 14.41 -0.76 2.47
CA ASN A 137 13.80 -1.87 3.20
C ASN A 137 14.88 -2.88 3.61
N GLU A 138 15.13 -3.01 4.92
CA GLU A 138 16.17 -3.92 5.45
C GLU A 138 15.74 -5.40 5.47
N TRP A 139 14.46 -5.68 5.24
CA TRP A 139 13.88 -7.03 5.37
C TRP A 139 13.55 -7.68 4.03
N ASN A 140 13.64 -6.93 2.93
CA ASN A 140 13.31 -7.43 1.61
C ASN A 140 14.57 -7.68 0.76
N LYS A 141 14.42 -8.45 -0.32
CA LYS A 141 15.45 -8.69 -1.33
C LYS A 141 14.78 -9.07 -2.66
N PRO A 142 15.41 -8.79 -3.82
CA PRO A 142 14.86 -9.16 -5.13
C PRO A 142 14.95 -10.66 -5.44
N THR A 143 15.60 -11.44 -4.57
CA THR A 143 15.78 -12.88 -4.71
C THR A 143 15.17 -13.64 -3.53
N ASP A 144 14.73 -14.87 -3.74
CA ASP A 144 14.30 -15.77 -2.67
C ASP A 144 15.48 -16.32 -1.83
N ASP A 145 15.21 -17.27 -0.92
CA ASP A 145 16.23 -17.90 -0.07
C ASP A 145 17.16 -18.86 -0.82
N THR A 146 16.80 -19.23 -2.05
CA THR A 146 17.65 -20.04 -2.95
C THR A 146 18.57 -19.17 -3.80
N GLY A 147 18.35 -17.86 -3.83
CA GLY A 147 19.05 -16.89 -4.68
C GLY A 147 18.45 -16.75 -6.08
N ALA A 148 17.30 -17.37 -6.35
CA ALA A 148 16.54 -17.13 -7.57
C ALA A 148 15.77 -15.81 -7.47
N VAL A 149 15.53 -15.14 -8.60
CA VAL A 149 14.69 -13.93 -8.64
C VAL A 149 13.30 -14.27 -8.10
N ALA A 150 12.81 -13.47 -7.16
CA ALA A 150 11.48 -13.68 -6.57
C ALA A 150 10.40 -13.54 -7.65
N ALA A 151 9.33 -14.34 -7.54
CA ALA A 151 8.37 -14.55 -8.64
C ALA A 151 7.68 -13.26 -9.13
N ASP A 152 7.49 -12.28 -8.25
CA ASP A 152 6.86 -10.99 -8.54
C ASP A 152 7.87 -9.86 -8.82
N THR A 153 9.18 -10.17 -8.83
CA THR A 153 10.23 -9.19 -9.04
C THR A 153 10.43 -8.89 -10.53
N ARG A 154 10.38 -7.61 -10.88
CA ARG A 154 10.54 -7.10 -12.24
C ARG A 154 11.57 -5.98 -12.28
N CYS A 155 12.47 -6.03 -13.26
CA CYS A 155 13.56 -5.07 -13.40
C CYS A 155 13.96 -4.97 -14.87
N GLU A 156 14.32 -3.77 -15.34
CA GLU A 156 14.90 -3.55 -16.68
C GLU A 156 16.29 -4.20 -16.82
N GLN A 157 16.95 -4.44 -15.69
CA GLN A 157 18.27 -5.06 -15.60
C GLN A 157 18.14 -6.45 -14.96
N ASP A 158 19.28 -7.08 -14.68
CA ASP A 158 19.32 -8.35 -13.95
C ASP A 158 18.79 -8.16 -12.52
N ALA A 159 17.59 -8.65 -12.23
CA ALA A 159 16.97 -8.47 -10.91
C ALA A 159 17.84 -8.94 -9.74
N THR A 160 18.78 -9.88 -9.94
CA THR A 160 19.69 -10.35 -8.88
C THR A 160 20.66 -9.27 -8.37
N GLY A 161 20.94 -8.23 -9.17
CA GLY A 161 21.79 -7.11 -8.80
C GLY A 161 21.02 -5.85 -8.36
N ALA A 162 19.68 -5.91 -8.32
CA ALA A 162 18.87 -4.81 -7.80
C ALA A 162 19.01 -4.69 -6.28
N THR A 163 18.62 -3.55 -5.72
CA THR A 163 18.68 -3.30 -4.26
C THR A 163 17.33 -2.84 -3.71
N PRO A 164 16.93 -3.29 -2.50
CA PRO A 164 15.81 -2.75 -1.76
C PRO A 164 16.17 -1.48 -0.96
N MET A 165 17.45 -1.12 -0.92
CA MET A 165 18.00 0.04 -0.22
C MET A 165 18.67 0.94 -1.25
N LEU A 166 17.92 1.91 -1.77
CA LEU A 166 18.41 2.88 -2.75
C LEU A 166 19.22 4.00 -2.08
N TRP A 167 19.05 4.21 -0.78
CA TRP A 167 19.86 5.14 0.02
C TRP A 167 20.49 4.43 1.22
N LYS A 168 21.41 5.10 1.92
CA LYS A 168 22.10 4.58 3.12
C LYS A 168 21.30 4.86 4.38
N SER A 169 21.49 4.05 5.42
CA SER A 169 20.89 4.25 6.74
C SER A 169 21.20 5.62 7.35
N GLU A 170 22.43 6.12 7.16
CA GLU A 170 22.86 7.45 7.64
C GLU A 170 22.05 8.61 7.02
N GLN A 171 21.39 8.37 5.88
CA GLN A 171 20.58 9.38 5.19
C GLN A 171 19.12 9.40 5.67
N LEU A 172 18.76 8.55 6.63
CA LEU A 172 17.42 8.50 7.22
C LEU A 172 17.20 9.60 8.29
N GLU A 173 18.26 10.26 8.77
CA GLU A 173 18.16 11.26 9.84
C GLU A 173 17.83 12.66 9.31
N GLY A 174 16.92 13.37 9.99
CA GLY A 174 16.62 14.78 9.70
C GLY A 174 16.05 15.04 8.29
N VAL A 175 15.29 14.10 7.73
CA VAL A 175 14.64 14.21 6.43
C VAL A 175 13.38 15.07 6.55
N LYS A 176 13.41 16.24 5.94
CA LYS A 176 12.27 17.15 5.83
C LYS A 176 11.56 17.03 4.48
N SER A 177 12.28 16.75 3.39
CA SER A 177 11.66 16.50 2.10
C SER A 177 12.27 15.34 1.34
N ILE A 178 11.42 14.66 0.56
CA ILE A 178 11.78 13.58 -0.35
C ILE A 178 11.16 13.91 -1.71
N GLU A 179 11.94 13.85 -2.78
CA GLU A 179 11.44 13.86 -4.16
C GLU A 179 11.96 12.60 -4.85
N VAL A 180 11.07 11.81 -5.44
CA VAL A 180 11.42 10.61 -6.20
C VAL A 180 10.97 10.80 -7.63
N LYS A 181 11.94 10.84 -8.54
CA LYS A 181 11.70 10.79 -9.97
C LYS A 181 11.88 9.35 -10.44
N PHE A 182 10.91 8.86 -11.18
CA PHE A 182 10.91 7.47 -11.66
C PHE A 182 10.31 7.37 -13.06
N THR A 183 10.67 6.29 -13.75
CA THR A 183 10.17 5.96 -15.07
C THR A 183 9.36 4.67 -15.02
N VAL A 184 8.17 4.70 -15.61
CA VAL A 184 7.29 3.56 -15.84
C VAL A 184 7.49 3.06 -17.27
N SER A 185 7.69 1.76 -17.43
CA SER A 185 7.72 1.05 -18.71
C SER A 185 6.81 -0.19 -18.67
N HIS A 186 6.49 -0.71 -19.86
CA HIS A 186 5.63 -1.89 -20.04
C HIS A 186 4.20 -1.71 -19.49
N PHE A 187 3.70 -0.47 -19.49
CA PHE A 187 2.34 -0.17 -19.07
C PHE A 187 1.33 -0.90 -19.95
N GLY A 188 0.37 -1.57 -19.31
CA GLY A 188 -0.68 -2.36 -19.94
C GLY A 188 -0.21 -3.71 -20.48
N GLU A 189 1.05 -4.08 -20.29
CA GLU A 189 1.54 -5.42 -20.63
C GLU A 189 1.20 -6.42 -19.52
N HIS A 190 0.76 -7.62 -19.93
CA HIS A 190 0.44 -8.72 -19.04
C HIS A 190 1.04 -10.03 -19.55
N GLU A 191 1.52 -10.89 -18.65
CA GLU A 191 2.01 -12.23 -19.03
C GLU A 191 0.90 -13.26 -19.21
N ASP A 192 -0.22 -13.05 -18.52
CA ASP A 192 -1.49 -13.76 -18.67
C ASP A 192 -2.62 -12.74 -18.49
N ALA A 193 -3.80 -12.96 -19.12
CA ALA A 193 -4.98 -12.11 -18.91
C ALA A 193 -5.12 -11.84 -17.41
N PRO A 194 -5.25 -10.57 -16.99
CA PRO A 194 -5.05 -10.23 -15.60
C PRO A 194 -6.02 -11.06 -14.77
N ILE A 195 -5.47 -11.95 -13.94
CA ILE A 195 -6.13 -12.23 -12.68
C ILE A 195 -5.83 -10.98 -11.86
N VAL A 196 -6.54 -9.89 -12.19
CA VAL A 196 -7.03 -9.03 -11.13
C VAL A 196 -7.79 -10.04 -10.29
N LYS A 197 -7.17 -10.54 -9.23
CA LYS A 197 -7.98 -10.78 -8.07
C LYS A 197 -8.42 -9.36 -7.77
N GLU A 198 -9.56 -8.97 -8.34
CA GLU A 198 -10.43 -8.07 -7.61
C GLU A 198 -10.38 -8.62 -6.18
N LYS A 199 -10.55 -7.77 -5.19
CA LYS A 199 -11.17 -8.28 -3.99
C LYS A 199 -12.59 -8.72 -4.40
N VAL A 200 -12.69 -9.81 -5.17
CA VAL A 200 -13.85 -10.65 -5.28
C VAL A 200 -13.97 -11.07 -3.84
N ALA A 201 -14.88 -10.41 -3.12
CA ALA A 201 -15.32 -10.91 -1.85
C ALA A 201 -15.47 -12.42 -2.06
N GLU A 202 -14.76 -13.23 -1.27
CA GLU A 202 -14.94 -14.67 -1.36
C GLU A 202 -16.45 -14.89 -1.38
N ALA A 203 -16.91 -15.62 -2.40
CA ALA A 203 -18.35 -15.78 -2.57
C ALA A 203 -18.89 -16.26 -1.24
N LEU A 204 -19.77 -15.45 -0.64
CA LEU A 204 -20.32 -15.80 0.66
C LEU A 204 -20.87 -17.22 0.55
N PRO A 205 -20.70 -18.05 1.59
CA PRO A 205 -21.30 -19.37 1.61
C PRO A 205 -22.78 -19.28 1.21
N GLU A 206 -23.35 -20.31 0.56
CA GLU A 206 -24.76 -20.26 0.13
C GLU A 206 -25.71 -20.00 1.32
N GLU A 207 -25.32 -20.45 2.50
CA GLU A 207 -25.98 -20.19 3.77
C GLU A 207 -25.86 -18.73 4.26
N GLY A 208 -24.87 -17.98 3.77
CA GLY A 208 -24.45 -16.66 4.22
C GLY A 208 -23.48 -16.71 5.41
N THR A 209 -22.94 -15.56 5.80
CA THR A 209 -22.11 -15.43 7.01
C THR A 209 -22.80 -14.61 8.09
N GLN A 210 -22.45 -14.82 9.35
CA GLN A 210 -23.11 -14.15 10.48
C GLN A 210 -22.45 -12.80 10.77
N SER A 211 -23.24 -11.74 10.81
CA SER A 211 -22.86 -10.46 11.40
C SER A 211 -23.43 -10.32 12.82
N TYR A 212 -22.67 -9.69 13.71
CA TYR A 212 -23.00 -9.57 15.13
C TYR A 212 -22.27 -8.40 15.80
N ILE A 213 -22.70 -8.04 17.01
CA ILE A 213 -21.96 -7.12 17.89
C ILE A 213 -21.14 -7.94 18.88
N THR A 214 -19.90 -7.56 19.14
CA THR A 214 -19.12 -8.01 20.30
C THR A 214 -18.89 -6.83 21.21
N PHE A 215 -19.03 -7.03 22.51
CA PHE A 215 -18.87 -5.94 23.45
C PHE A 215 -18.59 -6.43 24.87
N SER A 216 -18.06 -5.52 25.68
CA SER A 216 -18.06 -5.66 27.13
C SER A 216 -18.31 -4.30 27.78
N ASP A 217 -19.04 -4.31 28.90
CA ASP A 217 -19.06 -3.18 29.80
C ASP A 217 -17.74 -3.07 30.58
N SER A 218 -17.51 -1.90 31.16
CA SER A 218 -16.31 -1.55 31.91
C SER A 218 -16.11 -2.34 33.21
N ALA A 219 -17.12 -3.06 33.67
CA ALA A 219 -17.00 -4.00 34.78
C ALA A 219 -16.87 -5.45 34.32
N TRP A 220 -16.92 -5.72 33.02
CA TRP A 220 -16.96 -7.05 32.41
C TRP A 220 -18.12 -7.94 32.92
N ALA A 221 -19.14 -7.31 33.51
CA ALA A 221 -20.31 -7.99 34.06
C ALA A 221 -21.37 -8.26 32.98
N ASN A 222 -21.43 -7.38 31.98
CA ASN A 222 -22.24 -7.54 30.78
C ASN A 222 -21.30 -7.62 29.58
N GLN A 223 -21.29 -8.76 28.90
CA GLN A 223 -20.43 -8.99 27.76
C GLN A 223 -21.05 -10.05 26.86
N TRP A 224 -20.65 -10.02 25.60
CA TRP A 224 -20.99 -11.06 24.64
C TRP A 224 -19.87 -11.23 23.63
N TRP A 225 -19.52 -12.48 23.37
CA TRP A 225 -18.54 -12.88 22.38
C TRP A 225 -19.12 -13.97 21.50
N ASN A 226 -18.79 -14.00 20.21
CA ASN A 226 -19.25 -15.02 19.28
C ASN A 226 -18.44 -16.33 19.42
N ASP A 227 -18.27 -16.81 20.64
CA ASP A 227 -17.41 -17.94 21.00
C ASP A 227 -18.19 -19.22 21.36
N GLY A 228 -19.53 -19.16 21.27
CA GLY A 228 -20.44 -20.26 21.59
C GLY A 228 -20.80 -20.38 23.07
N ASN A 229 -20.31 -19.50 23.94
CA ASN A 229 -20.71 -19.47 25.34
C ASN A 229 -22.08 -18.81 25.53
N GLU A 230 -22.76 -19.18 26.63
CA GLU A 230 -24.02 -18.59 27.02
C GLU A 230 -23.79 -17.39 27.95
N TYR A 231 -24.31 -16.23 27.56
CA TYR A 231 -24.22 -15.00 28.34
C TYR A 231 -25.63 -14.59 28.80
N ALA A 232 -25.98 -14.93 30.04
CA ALA A 232 -27.33 -14.74 30.57
C ALA A 232 -27.78 -13.27 30.65
N THR A 233 -26.83 -12.33 30.70
CA THR A 233 -27.07 -10.89 30.87
C THR A 233 -27.34 -10.14 29.57
N VAL A 234 -27.40 -10.82 28.43
CA VAL A 234 -27.52 -10.19 27.11
C VAL A 234 -28.45 -10.99 26.19
N THR A 235 -29.12 -10.30 25.26
CA THR A 235 -29.78 -10.91 24.11
C THR A 235 -29.17 -10.34 22.84
N MET A 236 -28.75 -11.20 21.91
CA MET A 236 -28.22 -10.78 20.63
C MET A 236 -29.24 -10.97 19.51
N ASN A 237 -29.32 -9.97 18.63
CA ASN A 237 -29.91 -10.10 17.31
C ASN A 237 -28.77 -10.04 16.30
N GLN A 238 -28.52 -11.16 15.63
CA GLN A 238 -27.48 -11.31 14.64
C GLN A 238 -28.14 -11.35 13.25
N ALA A 239 -27.44 -10.88 12.21
CA ALA A 239 -27.96 -10.90 10.84
C ALA A 239 -27.10 -11.76 9.92
N THR A 240 -27.72 -12.60 9.09
CA THR A 240 -27.01 -13.41 8.09
C THR A 240 -26.81 -12.59 6.82
N VAL A 241 -25.55 -12.27 6.52
CA VAL A 241 -25.11 -11.53 5.35
C VAL A 241 -24.99 -12.49 4.17
N LYS A 242 -25.68 -12.20 3.07
CA LYS A 242 -25.70 -13.03 1.85
C LYS A 242 -25.20 -12.29 0.60
N GLY A 243 -24.80 -11.04 0.77
CA GLY A 243 -24.35 -10.15 -0.29
C GLY A 243 -24.48 -8.70 0.14
N GLU A 244 -24.27 -7.78 -0.80
CA GLU A 244 -24.44 -6.35 -0.58
C GLU A 244 -25.85 -6.02 -0.09
N GLY A 245 -25.95 -5.13 0.90
CA GLY A 245 -27.22 -4.71 1.47
C GLY A 245 -27.06 -4.08 2.83
N GLU A 246 -28.18 -3.61 3.38
CA GLU A 246 -28.25 -3.10 4.74
C GLU A 246 -28.69 -4.23 5.68
N TYR A 247 -27.92 -4.43 6.75
CA TYR A 247 -28.20 -5.42 7.79
C TYR A 247 -28.27 -4.74 9.14
N THR A 248 -29.13 -5.24 10.02
CA THR A 248 -29.27 -4.72 11.38
C THR A 248 -28.90 -5.79 12.38
N VAL A 249 -27.93 -5.47 13.22
CA VAL A 249 -27.56 -6.24 14.41
C VAL A 249 -27.88 -5.42 15.64
N SER A 250 -28.22 -6.08 16.74
CA SER A 250 -28.47 -5.39 18.01
C SER A 250 -28.11 -6.24 19.21
N CYS A 251 -27.73 -5.60 20.30
CA CYS A 251 -27.55 -6.21 21.60
C CYS A 251 -28.49 -5.55 22.60
N GLU A 252 -29.22 -6.36 23.37
CA GLU A 252 -29.99 -5.91 24.52
C GLU A 252 -29.29 -6.37 25.81
N ILE A 253 -28.91 -5.42 26.66
CA ILE A 253 -28.30 -5.71 27.97
C ILE A 253 -29.41 -5.85 29.02
N LYS A 254 -29.51 -7.02 29.64
CA LYS A 254 -30.40 -7.35 30.75
C LYS A 254 -29.71 -7.06 32.08
N ALA A 255 -29.43 -5.79 32.32
CA ALA A 255 -28.77 -5.35 33.56
C ALA A 255 -29.58 -5.81 34.79
N THR A 256 -28.88 -6.30 35.81
CA THR A 256 -29.46 -6.67 37.12
C THR A 256 -28.81 -5.85 38.23
N GLU A 257 -29.33 -5.95 39.45
CA GLU A 257 -28.67 -5.31 40.61
C GLU A 257 -27.26 -5.88 40.87
N GLU A 258 -27.05 -7.17 40.56
CA GLU A 258 -25.76 -7.87 40.72
C GLU A 258 -24.82 -7.62 39.52
N ALA A 259 -25.36 -7.28 38.35
CA ALA A 259 -24.63 -6.98 37.11
C ALA A 259 -25.19 -5.72 36.42
N PRO A 260 -25.03 -4.52 37.03
CA PRO A 260 -25.55 -3.29 36.44
C PRO A 260 -24.78 -2.95 35.17
N ALA A 261 -25.49 -2.47 34.14
CA ALA A 261 -24.84 -1.96 32.93
C ALA A 261 -23.97 -0.74 33.27
N LYS A 262 -22.72 -0.76 32.79
CA LYS A 262 -21.78 0.35 32.91
C LYS A 262 -21.35 0.83 31.52
N GLY A 263 -20.55 1.89 31.47
CA GLY A 263 -19.96 2.38 30.22
C GLY A 263 -19.19 1.26 29.50
N LEU A 264 -19.00 1.39 28.19
CA LEU A 264 -18.36 0.37 27.35
C LEU A 264 -16.85 0.35 27.58
N ALA A 265 -16.27 -0.84 27.72
CA ALA A 265 -14.83 -1.06 27.63
C ALA A 265 -14.43 -1.60 26.25
N PHE A 266 -15.33 -2.34 25.60
CA PHE A 266 -15.15 -2.84 24.24
C PHE A 266 -16.48 -2.83 23.50
N PHE A 267 -16.46 -2.51 22.21
CA PHE A 267 -17.60 -2.58 21.30
C PHE A 267 -17.10 -2.68 19.86
N ASP A 268 -17.58 -3.68 19.13
CA ASP A 268 -17.32 -3.85 17.71
C ASP A 268 -18.55 -4.42 16.98
N VAL A 269 -18.59 -4.24 15.67
CA VAL A 269 -19.55 -4.87 14.75
C VAL A 269 -18.75 -5.73 13.78
N GLU A 270 -18.96 -7.04 13.86
CA GLU A 270 -18.17 -8.02 13.13
C GLU A 270 -19.02 -8.76 12.10
N ILE A 271 -18.34 -9.29 11.08
CA ILE A 271 -18.85 -10.28 10.14
C ILE A 271 -17.93 -11.49 10.29
N LYS A 272 -18.50 -12.67 10.53
CA LYS A 272 -17.73 -13.91 10.69
C LYS A 272 -16.97 -14.23 9.39
N ASP A 273 -15.67 -14.45 9.50
CA ASP A 273 -14.86 -15.00 8.40
C ASP A 273 -15.27 -16.44 8.04
#